data_AF-Q0W8J0-F1
#
_entry.id   AF-Q0W8J0-F1
#
_cell.length_a   1.000
_cell.length_b   1.000
_cell.length_c   1.000
_cell.angle_alpha   90.00
_cell.angle_beta   90.00
_cell.angle_gamma   90.00
#
_symmetry.space_group_name_H-M   'P 1'
#
loop_
_entity.id
_entity.type
_entity.pdbx_description
1 polymer ?
#
loop_
_entity_poly.entity_id
_entity_poly.type
_entity_poly.pdbx_seq_one_letter_code
_entity_poly.pdbx_strand_id
1 'polypeptide(L)'
;MKNGMAVTAFAVMSIFIVAAVSGCTASAKDWSMTLQGDPSMAINQSVYASLKNCNETIDEVNGIPLEIFLYYYGLYPVTAVTIDERQYDWRQEAYAYDYDMPFLVLPDGRIYDGRETYAASRINVTTSHKPAHSSLEIPASIMYSLTGEGSEGLINGSASQIILYYVDALGYERYQKAKANGTINNITALGDPIEATCVYPSISRVNSRALVTGKPSNLTKGDFRIGIPDADTILDRLQAQGKSAVWIDGVSSPVFLGDDIVYRPDTNHNSRETDEITAEAIRQYLSGTNMIFVHFKDTDKKAHAFGPESEQAVAALIDADSAIGCINSVLCPGTVVVVYADHGVHDIRSGGNHGTLLPEDMIVPIVVYRV
;
A
#
# COMPACT_ATOMS: atom_id res chain seq x y z
N MET A 1 84.25 35.54 -48.20
CA MET A 1 84.97 35.05 -46.99
C MET A 1 83.94 34.98 -45.88
N LYS A 2 83.32 33.81 -45.70
CA LYS A 2 83.63 32.78 -44.69
C LYS A 2 83.47 33.26 -43.23
N ASN A 3 82.66 32.47 -42.51
CA ASN A 3 82.41 32.36 -41.06
C ASN A 3 81.02 32.91 -40.68
N GLY A 4 80.06 32.16 -40.13
CA GLY A 4 80.09 30.84 -39.50
C GLY A 4 79.45 30.94 -38.12
N MET A 5 78.41 30.11 -37.86
CA MET A 5 77.72 29.87 -36.57
C MET A 5 76.88 31.05 -36.04
N ALA A 6 75.74 30.88 -35.38
CA ALA A 6 75.25 29.76 -34.58
C ALA A 6 73.71 29.64 -34.64
N VAL A 7 73.25 28.40 -34.45
CA VAL A 7 71.87 28.01 -34.17
C VAL A 7 71.51 28.46 -32.75
N THR A 8 70.32 29.02 -32.55
CA THR A 8 69.61 28.95 -31.26
C THR A 8 68.11 28.94 -31.53
N ALA A 9 67.54 27.73 -31.55
CA ALA A 9 66.11 27.54 -31.54
C ALA A 9 65.60 27.89 -30.13
N PHE A 10 64.75 28.91 -30.03
CA PHE A 10 63.96 29.16 -28.84
C PHE A 10 62.85 28.11 -28.77
N ALA A 11 63.03 27.09 -27.92
CA ALA A 11 61.93 26.25 -27.48
C ALA A 11 61.11 27.07 -26.48
N VAL A 12 59.92 27.53 -26.91
CA VAL A 12 58.90 28.05 -25.99
C VAL A 12 58.32 26.86 -25.24
N MET A 13 58.83 26.62 -24.04
CA MET A 13 58.27 25.65 -23.11
C MET A 13 57.05 26.28 -22.44
N SER A 14 55.88 26.08 -23.05
CA SER A 14 54.60 26.43 -22.44
C SER A 14 54.38 25.55 -21.21
N ILE A 15 54.66 26.09 -20.03
CA ILE A 15 54.25 25.53 -18.75
C ILE A 15 52.72 25.66 -18.69
N PHE A 16 52.01 24.56 -18.94
CA PHE A 16 50.63 24.43 -18.51
C PHE A 16 50.63 24.35 -16.98
N ILE A 17 50.33 25.48 -16.33
CA ILE A 17 49.84 25.46 -14.96
C ILE A 17 48.47 24.80 -15.03
N VAL A 18 48.43 23.49 -14.78
CA VAL A 18 47.19 22.83 -14.35
C VAL A 18 46.91 23.41 -12.97
N ALA A 19 46.10 24.46 -12.94
CA ALA A 19 45.39 24.82 -11.73
C ALA A 19 44.51 23.61 -11.41
N ALA A 20 44.98 22.78 -10.49
CA ALA A 20 44.11 21.87 -9.77
C ALA A 20 43.09 22.76 -9.07
N VAL A 21 41.95 23.01 -9.73
CA VAL A 21 40.73 23.39 -9.05
C VAL A 21 40.42 22.16 -8.20
N SER A 22 40.95 22.15 -6.99
CA SER A 22 40.40 21.38 -5.90
C SER A 22 38.95 21.82 -5.83
N GLY A 23 38.08 21.07 -6.52
CA GLY A 23 36.67 21.13 -6.29
C GLY A 23 36.51 20.82 -4.81
N CYS A 24 36.38 21.86 -4.00
CA CYS A 24 35.60 21.78 -2.79
C CYS A 24 34.22 21.33 -3.27
N THR A 25 34.04 20.01 -3.36
CA THR A 25 32.72 19.45 -3.10
C THR A 25 32.38 20.01 -1.74
N ALA A 26 31.47 20.98 -1.70
CA ALA A 26 30.86 21.36 -0.44
C ALA A 26 30.38 20.02 0.14
N SER A 27 31.03 19.54 1.21
CA SER A 27 30.45 18.44 1.97
C SER A 27 29.07 18.96 2.31
N ALA A 28 28.03 18.32 1.79
CA ALA A 28 26.68 18.56 2.27
C ALA A 28 26.80 18.58 3.79
N LYS A 29 26.47 19.70 4.43
CA LYS A 29 26.58 19.81 5.89
C LYS A 29 25.89 18.59 6.46
N ASP A 30 26.56 17.88 7.37
CA ASP A 30 25.95 16.75 8.07
C ASP A 30 24.67 17.25 8.75
N TRP A 31 23.53 16.96 8.13
CA TRP A 31 22.22 17.32 8.63
C TRP A 31 21.59 16.09 9.26
N SER A 32 20.79 16.33 10.30
CA SER A 32 20.05 15.28 10.96
C SER A 32 18.83 15.87 11.66
N MET A 33 17.72 15.13 11.59
CA MET A 33 16.49 15.37 12.33
C MET A 33 16.18 14.13 13.16
N THR A 34 15.70 14.31 14.39
CA THR A 34 15.32 13.17 15.26
C THR A 34 13.81 13.00 15.30
N LEU A 35 13.33 11.76 15.14
CA LEU A 35 11.94 11.41 15.42
C LEU A 35 11.79 11.11 16.92
N GLN A 36 10.74 11.65 17.56
CA GLN A 36 10.47 11.50 19.00
C GLN A 36 11.63 11.92 19.93
N GLY A 37 12.56 12.73 19.43
CA GLY A 37 13.80 13.05 20.16
C GLY A 37 14.73 11.85 20.38
N ASP A 38 14.50 10.72 19.72
CA ASP A 38 15.31 9.50 19.81
C ASP A 38 16.43 9.54 18.75
N PRO A 39 17.73 9.57 19.14
CA PRO A 39 18.84 9.55 18.19
C PRO A 39 18.93 8.28 17.35
N SER A 40 18.33 7.17 17.79
CA SER A 40 18.24 5.93 17.00
C SER A 40 17.23 6.04 15.86
N MET A 41 16.28 6.99 15.95
CA MET A 41 15.31 7.32 14.93
C MET A 41 15.67 8.63 14.20
N ALA A 42 16.93 8.75 13.79
CA ALA A 42 17.44 9.94 13.11
C ALA A 42 17.30 9.86 11.59
N ILE A 43 16.53 10.78 11.00
CA ILE A 43 16.57 11.04 9.56
C ILE A 43 17.84 11.84 9.28
N ASN A 44 18.77 11.26 8.54
CA ASN A 44 20.04 11.86 8.17
C ASN A 44 20.44 11.49 6.73
N GLN A 45 21.57 11.99 6.25
CA GLN A 45 22.06 11.74 4.90
C GLN A 45 22.14 10.24 4.54
N SER A 46 22.53 9.38 5.48
CA SER A 46 22.65 7.93 5.25
C SER A 46 21.29 7.28 5.08
N VAL A 47 20.34 7.57 5.97
CA VAL A 47 18.97 7.05 5.88
C VAL A 47 18.29 7.55 4.61
N TYR A 48 18.40 8.85 4.32
CA TYR A 48 17.90 9.45 3.09
C TYR A 48 18.46 8.74 1.85
N ALA A 49 19.78 8.53 1.79
CA ALA A 49 20.42 7.85 0.67
C ALA A 49 19.94 6.39 0.51
N SER A 50 19.62 5.70 1.62
CA SER A 50 19.09 4.34 1.58
C SER A 50 17.65 4.26 1.08
N LEU A 51 16.88 5.35 1.21
CA LEU A 51 15.48 5.46 0.81
C LEU A 51 15.28 6.33 -0.45
N LYS A 52 16.36 6.72 -1.14
CA LYS A 52 16.33 7.59 -2.33
C LYS A 52 15.43 7.10 -3.47
N ASN A 53 15.14 5.80 -3.50
CA ASN A 53 14.25 5.20 -4.51
C ASN A 53 12.76 5.45 -4.18
N CYS A 54 12.46 5.99 -3.00
CA CYS A 54 11.14 6.48 -2.60
C CYS A 54 10.91 7.97 -2.89
N ASN A 55 11.79 8.57 -3.70
CA ASN A 55 11.74 9.98 -3.99
C ASN A 55 10.61 10.31 -4.98
N GLU A 56 9.79 11.28 -4.63
CA GLU A 56 8.64 11.74 -5.38
C GLU A 56 8.85 13.20 -5.82
N THR A 57 7.97 13.68 -6.70
CA THR A 57 7.89 15.10 -7.05
C THR A 57 6.48 15.59 -6.84
N ILE A 58 6.28 16.46 -5.85
CA ILE A 58 4.99 17.04 -5.47
C ILE A 58 5.16 18.56 -5.48
N ASP A 59 4.24 19.28 -6.14
CA ASP A 59 4.29 20.75 -6.28
C ASP A 59 5.64 21.27 -6.80
N GLU A 60 6.20 20.56 -7.79
CA GLU A 60 7.54 20.83 -8.37
C GLU A 60 8.72 20.67 -7.39
N VAL A 61 8.46 20.23 -6.15
CA VAL A 61 9.47 19.93 -5.14
C VAL A 61 9.81 18.45 -5.15
N ASN A 62 11.10 18.16 -5.19
CA ASN A 62 11.63 16.80 -5.25
C ASN A 62 12.16 16.39 -3.86
N GLY A 63 11.66 15.26 -3.35
CA GLY A 63 12.05 14.75 -2.03
C GLY A 63 11.40 13.41 -1.72
N ILE A 64 11.73 12.84 -0.56
CA ILE A 64 11.11 11.60 -0.08
C ILE A 64 9.94 11.98 0.84
N PRO A 65 8.73 11.42 0.64
CA PRO A 65 7.60 11.67 1.55
C PRO A 65 7.97 11.40 3.01
N LEU A 66 7.61 12.31 3.92
CA LEU A 66 7.90 12.18 5.35
C LEU A 66 7.34 10.86 5.91
N GLU A 67 6.16 10.45 5.44
CA GLU A 67 5.52 9.19 5.80
C GLU A 67 6.39 7.96 5.53
N ILE A 68 7.25 7.97 4.51
CA ILE A 68 8.18 6.86 4.25
C ILE A 68 9.14 6.67 5.43
N PHE A 69 9.64 7.77 6.01
CA PHE A 69 10.50 7.70 7.20
C PHE A 69 9.70 7.29 8.44
N LEU A 70 8.48 7.81 8.61
CA LEU A 70 7.62 7.43 9.75
C LEU A 70 7.32 5.93 9.72
N TYR A 71 6.94 5.40 8.54
CA TYR A 71 6.71 3.98 8.35
C TYR A 71 7.97 3.14 8.55
N TYR A 72 9.12 3.59 8.02
CA TYR A 72 10.42 2.94 8.20
C TYR A 72 10.79 2.76 9.68
N TYR A 73 10.48 3.75 10.53
CA TYR A 73 10.70 3.69 11.97
C TYR A 73 9.53 3.10 12.77
N GLY A 74 8.48 2.59 12.11
CA GLY A 74 7.35 1.94 12.77
C GLY A 74 6.34 2.89 13.43
N LEU A 75 6.38 4.18 13.12
CA LEU A 75 5.51 5.22 13.67
C LEU A 75 4.21 5.35 12.86
N TYR A 76 3.27 4.41 13.07
CA TYR A 76 1.97 4.41 12.41
C TYR A 76 0.94 3.57 13.18
N PRO A 77 -0.38 3.81 12.98
CA PRO A 77 -0.99 4.87 12.17
C PRO A 77 -0.83 6.28 12.80
N VAL A 78 -0.79 7.34 12.01
CA VAL A 78 -0.44 8.71 12.42
C VAL A 78 -1.69 9.59 12.53
N THR A 79 -1.80 10.35 13.61
CA THR A 79 -2.92 11.30 13.86
C THR A 79 -2.48 12.75 13.92
N ALA A 80 -1.25 13.02 14.37
CA ALA A 80 -0.68 14.35 14.38
C ALA A 80 0.83 14.29 14.24
N VAL A 81 1.41 15.33 13.64
CA VAL A 81 2.86 15.50 13.50
C VAL A 81 3.22 16.90 13.99
N THR A 82 4.28 17.01 14.77
CA THR A 82 4.86 18.29 15.21
C THR A 82 6.28 18.37 14.71
N ILE A 83 6.59 19.36 13.87
CA ILE A 83 7.91 19.61 13.32
C ILE A 83 8.46 20.86 14.01
N ASP A 84 9.43 20.68 14.89
CA ASP A 84 9.88 21.66 15.88
C ASP A 84 8.70 22.30 16.66
N GLU A 85 8.29 23.52 16.30
CA GLU A 85 7.18 24.24 16.94
C GLU A 85 5.87 24.18 16.13
N ARG A 86 5.90 23.67 14.89
CA ARG A 86 4.75 23.63 13.98
C ARG A 86 3.94 22.36 14.21
N GLN A 87 2.65 22.50 14.46
CA GLN A 87 1.74 21.38 14.69
C GLN A 87 0.83 21.17 13.49
N TYR A 88 0.70 19.90 13.09
CA TYR A 88 -0.11 19.45 11.97
C TYR A 88 -1.08 18.37 12.46
N ASP A 89 -2.37 18.61 12.25
CA ASP A 89 -3.39 17.58 12.34
C ASP A 89 -3.31 16.75 11.05
N TRP A 90 -2.87 15.50 11.17
CA TRP A 90 -2.53 14.69 10.00
C TRP A 90 -3.75 14.41 9.11
N ARG A 91 -4.93 14.29 9.72
CA ARG A 91 -6.19 14.10 9.01
C ARG A 91 -6.54 15.35 8.21
N GLN A 92 -6.44 16.53 8.82
CA GLN A 92 -6.71 17.79 8.12
C GLN A 92 -5.74 18.01 6.96
N GLU A 93 -4.46 17.67 7.14
CA GLU A 93 -3.48 17.78 6.07
C GLU A 93 -3.80 16.81 4.93
N ALA A 94 -4.10 15.53 5.20
CA ALA A 94 -4.49 14.57 4.15
C ALA A 94 -5.74 15.01 3.38
N TYR A 95 -6.78 15.51 4.07
CA TYR A 95 -8.06 15.88 3.46
C TYR A 95 -7.94 17.12 2.56
N ALA A 96 -6.87 17.91 2.74
CA ALA A 96 -6.64 19.13 1.98
C ALA A 96 -6.11 18.88 0.56
N TYR A 97 -5.65 17.67 0.24
CA TYR A 97 -5.02 17.35 -1.04
C TYR A 97 -5.78 16.25 -1.78
N ASP A 98 -6.05 16.48 -3.08
CA ASP A 98 -6.70 15.47 -3.93
C ASP A 98 -5.75 14.31 -4.33
N TYR A 99 -4.47 14.43 -4.00
CA TYR A 99 -3.40 13.47 -4.31
C TYR A 99 -2.49 13.26 -3.10
N ASP A 100 -1.19 13.00 -3.34
CA ASP A 100 -0.19 12.83 -2.30
C ASP A 100 -0.01 14.08 -1.45
N MET A 101 0.04 13.88 -0.13
CA MET A 101 0.24 14.95 0.82
C MET A 101 1.68 15.49 0.72
N PRO A 102 1.89 16.82 0.57
CA PRO A 102 3.17 17.41 0.16
C PRO A 102 4.19 17.58 1.31
N PHE A 103 4.28 16.60 2.21
CA PHE A 103 5.30 16.58 3.26
C PHE A 103 6.52 15.81 2.76
N LEU A 104 7.54 16.52 2.29
CA LEU A 104 8.75 15.95 1.73
C LEU A 104 9.98 16.28 2.59
N VAL A 105 10.83 15.29 2.86
CA VAL A 105 12.21 15.52 3.28
C VAL A 105 13.04 15.71 2.02
N LEU A 106 13.86 16.76 1.99
CA LEU A 106 14.72 17.10 0.85
C LEU A 106 16.14 16.54 1.03
N PRO A 107 16.93 16.42 -0.06
CA PRO A 107 18.30 15.89 0.01
C PRO A 107 19.25 16.68 0.93
N ASP A 108 18.93 17.95 1.23
CA ASP A 108 19.70 18.83 2.10
C ASP A 108 19.21 18.85 3.56
N GLY A 109 18.24 17.99 3.90
CA GLY A 109 17.69 17.86 5.25
C GLY A 109 16.62 18.86 5.62
N ARG A 110 16.19 19.72 4.70
CA ARG A 110 15.01 20.57 4.91
C ARG A 110 13.73 19.78 4.70
N ILE A 111 12.64 20.31 5.24
CA ILE A 111 11.28 19.79 5.04
C ILE A 111 10.51 20.78 4.18
N TYR A 112 9.78 20.25 3.20
CA TYR A 112 8.69 20.94 2.51
C TYR A 112 7.37 20.41 3.08
N ASP A 113 6.43 21.29 3.44
CA ASP A 113 5.14 20.96 4.05
C ASP A 113 3.93 21.35 3.18
N GLY A 114 4.13 21.45 1.87
CA GLY A 114 3.14 21.97 0.92
C GLY A 114 3.07 23.50 0.82
N ARG A 115 3.66 24.22 1.78
CA ARG A 115 3.55 25.68 1.86
C ARG A 115 4.91 26.35 1.70
N GLU A 116 5.92 25.85 2.41
CA GLU A 116 7.27 26.39 2.35
C GLU A 116 8.33 25.32 2.67
N THR A 117 9.59 25.66 2.42
CA THR A 117 10.73 24.79 2.75
C THR A 117 11.55 25.39 3.88
N TYR A 118 11.74 24.64 4.96
CA TYR A 118 12.45 25.10 6.16
C TYR A 118 13.34 24.01 6.76
N ALA A 119 14.35 24.44 7.53
CA ALA A 119 15.17 23.51 8.29
C ALA A 119 14.39 23.04 9.53
N ALA A 120 14.48 21.75 9.84
CA ALA A 120 13.90 21.18 11.04
C ALA A 120 14.97 20.42 11.84
N SER A 121 14.73 20.23 13.13
CA SER A 121 15.64 19.48 14.02
C SER A 121 14.97 18.30 14.71
N ARG A 122 13.68 18.42 15.01
CA ARG A 122 12.90 17.43 15.73
C ARG A 122 11.53 17.25 15.09
N ILE A 123 11.10 16.01 15.00
CA ILE A 123 9.74 15.66 14.57
C ILE A 123 9.14 14.75 15.65
N ASN A 124 8.05 15.17 16.28
CA ASN A 124 7.28 14.34 17.21
C ASN A 124 6.02 13.87 16.50
N VAL A 125 5.67 12.60 16.66
CA VAL A 125 4.53 11.96 15.97
C VAL A 125 3.56 11.44 17.00
N THR A 126 2.28 11.75 16.86
CA THR A 126 1.22 11.13 17.67
C THR A 126 0.60 10.01 16.86
N THR A 127 0.75 8.78 17.33
CA THR A 127 0.15 7.60 16.70
C THR A 127 -1.18 7.24 17.34
N SER A 128 -2.08 6.63 16.57
CA SER A 128 -3.29 6.00 17.10
C SER A 128 -3.00 4.59 17.64
N HIS A 129 -4.06 3.89 18.05
CA HIS A 129 -3.97 2.46 18.34
C HIS A 129 -3.44 1.70 17.11
N LYS A 130 -2.44 0.85 17.33
CA LYS A 130 -1.97 -0.09 16.34
C LYS A 130 -2.55 -1.47 16.63
N PRO A 131 -3.37 -2.02 15.73
CA PRO A 131 -3.88 -3.38 15.84
C PRO A 131 -2.78 -4.41 16.08
N ALA A 132 -3.12 -5.48 16.81
CA ALA A 132 -2.18 -6.58 17.07
C ALA A 132 -1.89 -7.43 15.82
N HIS A 133 -2.79 -7.40 14.84
CA HIS A 133 -2.71 -8.18 13.61
C HIS A 133 -2.35 -7.34 12.39
N SER A 134 -1.82 -7.99 11.35
CA SER A 134 -1.56 -7.41 10.04
C SER A 134 -2.15 -8.25 8.91
N SER A 135 -2.51 -7.60 7.80
CA SER A 135 -2.90 -8.27 6.56
C SER A 135 -1.83 -9.24 6.03
N LEU A 136 -0.56 -9.06 6.41
CA LEU A 136 0.55 -9.95 6.08
C LEU A 136 0.42 -11.36 6.67
N GLU A 137 -0.45 -11.57 7.66
CA GLU A 137 -0.70 -12.89 8.25
C GLU A 137 -1.62 -13.75 7.37
N ILE A 138 -2.45 -13.15 6.51
CA ILE A 138 -3.42 -13.85 5.66
C ILE A 138 -2.76 -14.93 4.81
N PRO A 139 -1.66 -14.66 4.08
CA PRO A 139 -1.17 -15.62 3.09
C PRO A 139 -0.57 -16.86 3.77
N ALA A 140 0.10 -16.68 4.91
CA ALA A 140 0.61 -17.79 5.70
C ALA A 140 -0.51 -18.62 6.35
N SER A 141 -1.61 -17.97 6.73
CA SER A 141 -2.80 -18.63 7.30
C SER A 141 -3.57 -19.45 6.26
N ILE A 142 -3.71 -18.93 5.04
CA ILE A 142 -4.30 -19.66 3.90
C ILE A 142 -3.48 -20.91 3.57
N MET A 143 -2.16 -20.75 3.43
CA MET A 143 -1.26 -21.88 3.19
C MET A 143 -1.43 -22.95 4.27
N TYR A 144 -1.42 -22.54 5.55
CA TYR A 144 -1.55 -23.47 6.66
C TYR A 144 -2.88 -24.25 6.57
N SER A 145 -3.97 -23.55 6.35
CA SER A 145 -5.30 -24.16 6.36
C SER A 145 -5.52 -25.12 5.17
N LEU A 146 -4.94 -24.84 3.99
CA LEU A 146 -5.12 -25.67 2.79
C LEU A 146 -4.09 -26.80 2.65
N THR A 147 -2.87 -26.63 3.16
CA THR A 147 -1.75 -27.57 2.94
C THR A 147 -1.07 -28.06 4.22
N GLY A 148 -1.27 -27.39 5.35
CA GLY A 148 -0.52 -27.62 6.59
C GLY A 148 0.85 -26.93 6.63
N GLU A 149 1.27 -26.23 5.57
CA GLU A 149 2.49 -25.43 5.54
C GLU A 149 2.19 -23.96 5.81
N GLY A 150 3.02 -23.24 6.58
CA GLY A 150 2.78 -21.83 6.90
C GLY A 150 2.57 -21.66 8.40
N SER A 151 1.65 -20.77 8.79
CA SER A 151 1.33 -20.49 10.19
C SER A 151 -0.18 -20.35 10.37
N GLU A 152 -0.73 -20.94 11.43
CA GLU A 152 -2.18 -20.92 11.69
C GLU A 152 -2.76 -19.50 11.75
N GLY A 153 -2.07 -18.55 12.40
CA GLY A 153 -2.31 -17.11 12.29
C GLY A 153 -3.79 -16.73 12.46
N LEU A 154 -4.42 -16.30 11.38
CA LEU A 154 -5.81 -15.83 11.32
C LEU A 154 -6.81 -16.95 11.01
N ILE A 155 -6.39 -18.07 10.43
CA ILE A 155 -7.27 -19.14 9.93
C ILE A 155 -6.93 -20.45 10.65
N ASN A 156 -7.73 -20.77 11.67
CA ASN A 156 -7.51 -21.94 12.51
C ASN A 156 -8.00 -23.24 11.87
N GLY A 157 -7.20 -24.31 11.96
CA GLY A 157 -7.51 -25.65 11.44
C GLY A 157 -7.55 -25.78 9.90
N SER A 158 -7.75 -27.00 9.42
CA SER A 158 -7.76 -27.30 7.98
C SER A 158 -9.04 -26.89 7.26
N ALA A 159 -8.94 -26.60 5.97
CA ALA A 159 -10.05 -26.28 5.07
C ALA A 159 -9.97 -27.11 3.79
N SER A 160 -11.12 -27.49 3.22
CA SER A 160 -11.18 -28.12 1.89
C SER A 160 -11.04 -27.09 0.77
N GLN A 161 -11.67 -25.94 0.96
CA GLN A 161 -11.66 -24.77 0.07
C GLN A 161 -11.67 -23.50 0.91
N ILE A 162 -11.06 -22.44 0.39
CA ILE A 162 -11.10 -21.09 0.94
C ILE A 162 -11.60 -20.13 -0.14
N ILE A 163 -12.54 -19.28 0.24
CA ILE A 163 -12.93 -18.13 -0.57
C ILE A 163 -12.59 -16.85 0.18
N LEU A 164 -11.86 -15.96 -0.46
CA LEU A 164 -11.50 -14.65 0.06
C LEU A 164 -12.20 -13.57 -0.75
N TYR A 165 -13.11 -12.85 -0.09
CA TYR A 165 -13.75 -11.66 -0.59
C TYR A 165 -12.85 -10.45 -0.30
N TYR A 166 -12.25 -9.92 -1.36
CA TYR A 166 -11.47 -8.70 -1.33
C TYR A 166 -12.43 -7.54 -1.60
N VAL A 167 -12.82 -6.83 -0.54
CA VAL A 167 -13.71 -5.66 -0.63
C VAL A 167 -12.86 -4.40 -0.56
N ASP A 168 -12.63 -3.78 -1.72
CA ASP A 168 -11.70 -2.67 -1.89
C ASP A 168 -12.15 -1.44 -1.08
N ALA A 169 -11.22 -0.72 -0.45
CA ALA A 169 -11.48 0.47 0.37
C ALA A 169 -12.53 0.29 1.51
N LEU A 170 -12.67 -0.91 2.09
CA LEU A 170 -13.52 -1.15 3.26
C LEU A 170 -12.73 -0.99 4.57
N GLY A 171 -12.21 0.21 4.84
CA GLY A 171 -11.52 0.52 6.10
C GLY A 171 -12.37 0.23 7.34
N TYR A 172 -11.73 0.01 8.49
CA TYR A 172 -12.42 -0.46 9.69
C TYR A 172 -13.50 0.52 10.17
N GLU A 173 -13.25 1.83 10.08
CA GLU A 173 -14.27 2.84 10.40
C GLU A 173 -15.49 2.73 9.47
N ARG A 174 -15.25 2.59 8.16
CA ARG A 174 -16.31 2.42 7.15
C ARG A 174 -17.10 1.14 7.39
N TYR A 175 -16.43 0.04 7.76
CA TYR A 175 -17.06 -1.20 8.19
C TYR A 175 -17.98 -0.98 9.40
N GLN A 176 -17.52 -0.28 10.45
CA GLN A 176 -18.31 -0.04 11.65
C GLN A 176 -19.56 0.80 11.37
N LYS A 177 -19.44 1.85 10.54
CA LYS A 177 -20.58 2.65 10.08
C LYS A 177 -21.57 1.81 9.28
N ALA A 178 -21.07 1.02 8.33
CA ALA A 178 -21.89 0.14 7.50
C ALA A 178 -22.62 -0.93 8.35
N LYS A 179 -21.95 -1.53 9.34
CA LYS A 179 -22.54 -2.45 10.33
C LYS A 179 -23.65 -1.76 11.12
N ALA A 180 -23.39 -0.56 11.65
CA ALA A 180 -24.38 0.19 12.43
C ALA A 180 -25.62 0.57 11.60
N ASN A 181 -25.43 0.83 10.31
CA ASN A 181 -26.51 1.17 9.37
C ASN A 181 -27.22 -0.06 8.77
N GLY A 182 -26.73 -1.27 9.02
CA GLY A 182 -27.29 -2.51 8.47
C GLY A 182 -27.13 -2.63 6.95
N THR A 183 -26.10 -2.02 6.36
CA THR A 183 -25.84 -2.06 4.91
C THR A 183 -24.99 -3.25 4.47
N ILE A 184 -24.30 -3.89 5.41
CA ILE A 184 -23.41 -5.05 5.16
C ILE A 184 -23.84 -6.28 5.99
N ASN A 185 -25.11 -6.65 5.91
CA ASN A 185 -25.68 -7.71 6.74
C ASN A 185 -25.09 -9.09 6.44
N ASN A 186 -24.73 -9.38 5.19
CA ASN A 186 -24.13 -10.66 4.84
C ASN A 186 -22.71 -10.77 5.40
N ILE A 187 -21.90 -9.71 5.31
CA ILE A 187 -20.56 -9.67 5.90
C ILE A 187 -20.64 -9.78 7.43
N THR A 188 -21.53 -9.02 8.07
CA THR A 188 -21.64 -9.00 9.54
C THR A 188 -22.22 -10.30 10.12
N ALA A 189 -23.00 -11.06 9.33
CA ALA A 189 -23.46 -12.39 9.71
C ALA A 189 -22.31 -13.43 9.80
N LEU A 190 -21.15 -13.16 9.20
CA LEU A 190 -19.97 -14.03 9.25
C LEU A 190 -19.20 -13.93 10.58
N GLY A 191 -19.53 -12.95 11.43
CA GLY A 191 -18.92 -12.78 12.75
C GLY A 191 -18.29 -11.40 12.95
N ASP A 192 -17.65 -11.23 14.11
CA ASP A 192 -16.95 -9.99 14.44
C ASP A 192 -15.60 -9.91 13.72
N PRO A 193 -15.22 -8.72 13.22
CA PRO A 193 -13.96 -8.54 12.51
C PRO A 193 -12.78 -8.55 13.47
N ILE A 194 -11.68 -9.14 13.02
CA ILE A 194 -10.35 -8.89 13.54
C ILE A 194 -9.90 -7.53 12.97
N GLU A 195 -9.50 -6.62 13.85
CA GLU A 195 -8.87 -5.37 13.46
C GLU A 195 -7.41 -5.65 13.07
N ALA A 196 -6.98 -5.18 11.90
CA ALA A 196 -5.63 -5.40 11.40
C ALA A 196 -5.06 -4.14 10.72
N THR A 197 -3.73 -4.02 10.69
CA THR A 197 -3.07 -3.01 9.85
C THR A 197 -2.77 -3.56 8.46
N CYS A 198 -3.09 -2.79 7.43
CA CYS A 198 -2.61 -3.03 6.08
C CYS A 198 -1.15 -2.53 5.91
N VAL A 199 -0.60 -2.72 4.71
CA VAL A 199 0.77 -2.33 4.36
C VAL A 199 0.78 -0.92 3.78
N TYR A 200 1.75 -0.10 4.20
CA TYR A 200 1.96 1.24 3.65
C TYR A 200 2.79 1.20 2.34
N PRO A 201 2.49 2.09 1.37
CA PRO A 201 1.26 2.88 1.22
C PRO A 201 0.01 2.03 1.16
N SER A 202 -1.03 2.49 1.85
CA SER A 202 -2.37 1.89 1.93
C SER A 202 -3.11 2.05 0.60
N ILE A 203 -2.54 1.47 -0.46
CA ILE A 203 -3.08 1.48 -1.82
C ILE A 203 -3.22 0.05 -2.35
N SER A 204 -4.17 -0.17 -3.25
CA SER A 204 -4.54 -1.52 -3.71
C SER A 204 -3.39 -2.27 -4.35
N ARG A 205 -2.51 -1.60 -5.12
CA ARG A 205 -1.33 -2.26 -5.74
C ARG A 205 -0.38 -2.86 -4.71
N VAL A 206 -0.11 -2.13 -3.64
CA VAL A 206 0.83 -2.56 -2.59
C VAL A 206 0.21 -3.69 -1.78
N ASN A 207 -1.05 -3.53 -1.40
CA ASN A 207 -1.72 -4.46 -0.51
C ASN A 207 -2.17 -5.75 -1.20
N SER A 208 -2.56 -5.70 -2.48
CA SER A 208 -2.77 -6.91 -3.29
C SER A 208 -1.47 -7.68 -3.52
N ARG A 209 -0.34 -7.01 -3.80
CA ARG A 209 0.98 -7.65 -3.85
C ARG A 209 1.34 -8.29 -2.51
N ALA A 210 1.12 -7.58 -1.41
CA ALA A 210 1.40 -8.09 -0.06
C ALA A 210 0.50 -9.30 0.27
N LEU A 211 -0.76 -9.27 -0.12
CA LEU A 211 -1.71 -10.38 0.03
C LEU A 211 -1.26 -11.62 -0.76
N VAL A 212 -0.72 -11.48 -1.97
CA VAL A 212 -0.30 -12.66 -2.73
C VAL A 212 1.10 -13.13 -2.38
N THR A 213 1.98 -12.28 -1.84
CA THR A 213 3.37 -12.66 -1.53
C THR A 213 3.63 -12.93 -0.04
N GLY A 214 2.79 -12.42 0.86
CA GLY A 214 3.05 -12.38 2.30
C GLY A 214 4.19 -11.45 2.70
N LYS A 215 4.55 -10.47 1.86
CA LYS A 215 5.69 -9.57 2.10
C LYS A 215 5.26 -8.09 2.08
N PRO A 216 5.81 -7.25 2.97
CA PRO A 216 5.64 -5.81 2.89
C PRO A 216 6.46 -5.21 1.73
N SER A 217 6.25 -3.93 1.45
CA SER A 217 7.10 -3.15 0.55
C SER A 217 8.57 -3.12 1.02
N ASN A 218 9.50 -3.29 0.09
CA ASN A 218 10.91 -2.99 0.27
C ASN A 218 11.19 -1.53 -0.12
N LEU A 219 11.10 -0.65 0.88
CA LEU A 219 11.36 0.79 0.70
C LEU A 219 12.74 1.08 0.10
N THR A 220 13.78 0.29 0.41
CA THR A 220 15.13 0.52 -0.17
C THR A 220 15.19 0.25 -1.68
N LYS A 221 14.33 -0.63 -2.20
CA LYS A 221 14.17 -0.86 -3.64
C LYS A 221 13.25 0.17 -4.32
N GLY A 222 12.52 0.99 -3.55
CA GLY A 222 11.52 1.92 -4.07
C GLY A 222 10.27 1.21 -4.60
N ASP A 223 9.99 -0.03 -4.15
CA ASP A 223 8.88 -0.83 -4.67
C ASP A 223 7.53 -0.54 -3.99
N PHE A 224 7.44 0.59 -3.27
CA PHE A 224 6.34 0.98 -2.40
C PHE A 224 5.07 1.46 -3.15
N ARG A 225 5.04 1.40 -4.49
CA ARG A 225 3.85 1.69 -5.31
C ARG A 225 3.60 0.66 -6.42
N ILE A 226 4.23 -0.52 -6.30
CA ILE A 226 4.29 -1.53 -7.36
C ILE A 226 3.40 -2.72 -7.02
N GLY A 227 2.53 -3.12 -7.97
CA GLY A 227 1.65 -4.29 -7.87
C GLY A 227 2.20 -5.55 -8.54
N ILE A 228 3.52 -5.62 -8.75
CA ILE A 228 4.22 -6.74 -9.39
C ILE A 228 4.90 -7.55 -8.28
N PRO A 229 4.54 -8.83 -8.09
CA PRO A 229 5.24 -9.73 -7.17
C PRO A 229 6.72 -9.88 -7.55
N ASP A 230 7.62 -9.80 -6.57
CA ASP A 230 9.07 -10.04 -6.74
C ASP A 230 9.52 -11.41 -6.19
N ALA A 231 8.56 -12.28 -5.89
CA ALA A 231 8.72 -13.62 -5.36
C ALA A 231 7.49 -14.47 -5.68
N ASP A 232 7.61 -15.79 -5.48
CA ASP A 232 6.50 -16.73 -5.61
C ASP A 232 5.28 -16.26 -4.82
N THR A 233 4.14 -16.23 -5.52
CA THR A 233 2.85 -15.89 -4.94
C THR A 233 2.25 -17.08 -4.21
N ILE A 234 1.20 -16.85 -3.43
CA ILE A 234 0.43 -17.91 -2.80
C ILE A 234 -0.23 -18.83 -3.83
N LEU A 235 -0.55 -18.32 -5.02
CA LEU A 235 -1.10 -19.11 -6.11
C LEU A 235 -0.04 -20.09 -6.63
N ASP A 236 1.18 -19.61 -6.89
CA ASP A 236 2.33 -20.44 -7.28
C ASP A 236 2.62 -21.53 -6.23
N ARG A 237 2.62 -21.14 -4.95
CA ARG A 237 2.92 -22.05 -3.83
C ARG A 237 1.83 -23.10 -3.64
N LEU A 238 0.56 -22.73 -3.81
CA LEU A 238 -0.56 -23.68 -3.77
C LEU A 238 -0.49 -24.65 -4.95
N GLN A 239 -0.20 -24.16 -6.15
CA GLN A 239 -0.03 -25.00 -7.33
C GLN A 239 1.10 -26.02 -7.17
N ALA A 240 2.24 -25.60 -6.59
CA ALA A 240 3.35 -26.50 -6.27
C ALA A 240 2.96 -27.64 -5.31
N GLN A 241 1.93 -27.43 -4.49
CA GLN A 241 1.36 -28.41 -3.56
C GLN A 241 0.14 -29.14 -4.14
N GLY A 242 -0.10 -29.02 -5.45
CA GLY A 242 -1.22 -29.67 -6.14
C GLY A 242 -2.60 -29.09 -5.78
N LYS A 243 -2.66 -27.85 -5.29
CA LYS A 243 -3.90 -27.11 -5.01
C LYS A 243 -4.19 -26.13 -6.13
N SER A 244 -5.45 -26.01 -6.53
CA SER A 244 -5.88 -25.01 -7.51
C SER A 244 -6.19 -23.67 -6.83
N ALA A 245 -5.78 -22.58 -7.46
CA ALA A 245 -6.06 -21.22 -7.00
C ALA A 245 -6.47 -20.34 -8.19
N VAL A 246 -7.33 -19.35 -7.96
CA VAL A 246 -7.74 -18.39 -8.99
C VAL A 246 -8.02 -17.02 -8.39
N TRP A 247 -7.68 -15.97 -9.12
CA TRP A 247 -8.08 -14.60 -8.83
C TRP A 247 -9.18 -14.17 -9.81
N ILE A 248 -10.34 -13.77 -9.29
CA ILE A 248 -11.45 -13.29 -10.11
C ILE A 248 -11.54 -11.78 -9.97
N ASP A 249 -11.49 -11.09 -11.09
CA ASP A 249 -11.56 -9.64 -11.17
C ASP A 249 -12.48 -9.18 -12.30
N GLY A 250 -12.80 -7.90 -12.31
CA GLY A 250 -13.58 -7.24 -13.36
C GLY A 250 -12.77 -7.02 -14.64
N VAL A 251 -12.72 -5.78 -15.15
CA VAL A 251 -11.87 -5.43 -16.32
C VAL A 251 -10.36 -5.31 -16.04
N SER A 252 -9.93 -5.25 -14.77
CA SER A 252 -8.54 -4.93 -14.40
C SER A 252 -8.25 -5.32 -12.96
N SER A 253 -7.03 -5.80 -12.69
CA SER A 253 -6.57 -6.21 -11.36
C SER A 253 -5.50 -5.26 -10.78
N PRO A 254 -5.46 -5.07 -9.45
CA PRO A 254 -4.42 -4.28 -8.78
C PRO A 254 -3.06 -5.01 -8.71
N VAL A 255 -3.03 -6.32 -9.00
CA VAL A 255 -1.84 -7.17 -8.95
C VAL A 255 -1.62 -7.94 -10.26
N PHE A 256 -0.36 -8.11 -10.66
CA PHE A 256 0.00 -8.92 -11.82
C PHE A 256 0.19 -10.40 -11.42
N LEU A 257 -0.68 -11.28 -11.93
CA LEU A 257 -0.63 -12.74 -11.69
C LEU A 257 -0.68 -13.57 -12.99
N GLY A 258 -0.47 -12.94 -14.15
CA GLY A 258 -0.51 -13.65 -15.44
C GLY A 258 -1.84 -14.35 -15.70
N ASP A 259 -1.79 -15.65 -16.03
CA ASP A 259 -2.94 -16.47 -16.42
C ASP A 259 -3.80 -16.93 -15.23
N ASP A 260 -3.38 -16.66 -13.98
CA ASP A 260 -4.16 -17.00 -12.78
C ASP A 260 -5.33 -16.03 -12.53
N ILE A 261 -5.42 -14.95 -13.33
CA ILE A 261 -6.52 -13.98 -13.26
C ILE A 261 -7.60 -14.35 -14.27
N VAL A 262 -8.82 -14.51 -13.78
CA VAL A 262 -10.02 -14.62 -14.57
C VAL A 262 -10.76 -13.28 -14.58
N TYR A 263 -10.62 -12.56 -15.69
CA TYR A 263 -11.33 -11.29 -15.90
C TYR A 263 -12.78 -11.52 -16.32
N ARG A 264 -13.68 -10.77 -15.69
CA ARG A 264 -15.13 -10.80 -15.89
C ARG A 264 -15.67 -9.37 -16.05
N PRO A 265 -15.52 -8.78 -17.25
CA PRO A 265 -16.07 -7.46 -17.53
C PRO A 265 -17.59 -7.47 -17.54
N ASP A 266 -18.21 -6.29 -17.46
CA ASP A 266 -19.66 -6.10 -17.67
C ASP A 266 -20.04 -6.53 -19.09
N THR A 267 -20.64 -7.71 -19.22
CA THR A 267 -21.03 -8.32 -20.50
C THR A 267 -22.48 -8.06 -20.87
N ASN A 268 -23.32 -7.71 -19.89
CA ASN A 268 -24.74 -7.45 -20.09
C ASN A 268 -25.06 -5.95 -20.18
N HIS A 269 -24.06 -5.09 -20.04
CA HIS A 269 -24.11 -3.64 -20.10
C HIS A 269 -25.01 -3.00 -19.04
N ASN A 270 -25.10 -3.61 -17.86
CA ASN A 270 -25.86 -3.07 -16.71
C ASN A 270 -25.07 -2.01 -15.91
N SER A 271 -23.85 -1.67 -16.35
CA SER A 271 -22.90 -0.74 -15.72
C SER A 271 -22.31 -1.20 -14.39
N ARG A 272 -22.33 -2.51 -14.13
CA ARG A 272 -21.76 -3.19 -12.96
C ARG A 272 -21.06 -4.48 -13.45
N GLU A 273 -20.00 -4.87 -12.74
CA GLU A 273 -19.27 -6.12 -13.03
C GLU A 273 -19.56 -7.20 -11.96
N THR A 274 -20.25 -6.80 -10.89
CA THR A 274 -20.42 -7.60 -9.68
C THR A 274 -21.18 -8.90 -9.95
N ASP A 275 -22.16 -8.91 -10.85
CA ASP A 275 -22.91 -10.12 -11.18
C ASP A 275 -22.10 -11.13 -12.00
N GLU A 276 -21.31 -10.69 -12.98
CA GLU A 276 -20.38 -11.59 -13.68
C GLU A 276 -19.31 -12.16 -12.75
N ILE A 277 -18.74 -11.32 -11.87
CA ILE A 277 -17.77 -11.75 -10.84
C ILE A 277 -18.42 -12.78 -9.91
N THR A 278 -19.66 -12.53 -9.46
CA THR A 278 -20.42 -13.43 -8.59
C THR A 278 -20.66 -14.79 -9.25
N ALA A 279 -21.13 -14.79 -10.50
CA ALA A 279 -21.39 -16.01 -11.26
C ALA A 279 -20.12 -16.84 -11.47
N GLU A 280 -19.00 -16.18 -11.77
CA GLU A 280 -17.71 -16.83 -11.93
C GLU A 280 -17.19 -17.43 -10.61
N ALA A 281 -17.34 -16.72 -9.48
CA ALA A 281 -16.94 -17.23 -8.17
C ALA A 281 -17.72 -18.49 -7.80
N ILE A 282 -19.04 -18.50 -8.01
CA ILE A 282 -19.89 -19.69 -7.82
C ILE A 282 -19.42 -20.83 -8.73
N ARG A 283 -19.14 -20.55 -10.01
CA ARG A 283 -18.67 -21.56 -10.97
C ARG A 283 -17.36 -22.20 -10.53
N GLN A 284 -16.37 -21.38 -10.13
CA GLN A 284 -15.06 -21.84 -9.65
C GLN A 284 -15.18 -22.67 -8.38
N TYR A 285 -16.03 -22.23 -7.45
CA TYR A 285 -16.31 -22.95 -6.21
C TYR A 285 -16.89 -24.34 -6.48
N LEU A 286 -17.93 -24.43 -7.32
CA LEU A 286 -18.59 -25.68 -7.69
C LEU A 286 -17.69 -26.62 -8.51
N SER A 287 -16.68 -26.10 -9.21
CA SER A 287 -15.66 -26.94 -9.86
C SER A 287 -14.59 -27.49 -8.91
N GLY A 288 -14.64 -27.16 -7.62
CA GLY A 288 -13.72 -27.67 -6.61
C GLY A 288 -12.39 -26.90 -6.52
N THR A 289 -12.36 -25.63 -6.95
CA THR A 289 -11.15 -24.78 -6.82
C THR A 289 -10.80 -24.57 -5.34
N ASN A 290 -9.56 -24.85 -4.94
CA ASN A 290 -9.18 -24.83 -3.52
C ASN A 290 -9.08 -23.42 -2.93
N MET A 291 -8.59 -22.45 -3.69
CA MET A 291 -8.47 -21.05 -3.26
C MET A 291 -9.09 -20.11 -4.31
N ILE A 292 -10.04 -19.28 -3.89
CA ILE A 292 -10.71 -18.33 -4.78
C ILE A 292 -10.59 -16.93 -4.17
N PHE A 293 -9.92 -16.02 -4.86
CA PHE A 293 -9.96 -14.60 -4.56
C PHE A 293 -11.05 -13.95 -5.40
N VAL A 294 -11.95 -13.19 -4.78
CA VAL A 294 -13.02 -12.46 -5.45
C VAL A 294 -12.87 -10.98 -5.15
N HIS A 295 -12.56 -10.19 -6.17
CA HIS A 295 -12.28 -8.77 -6.00
C HIS A 295 -13.48 -7.89 -6.32
N PHE A 296 -13.99 -7.19 -5.31
CA PHE A 296 -15.06 -6.19 -5.43
C PHE A 296 -14.45 -4.78 -5.38
N LYS A 297 -14.02 -4.26 -6.53
CA LYS A 297 -13.34 -2.96 -6.65
C LYS A 297 -14.26 -1.73 -6.71
N ASP A 298 -15.53 -1.92 -7.01
CA ASP A 298 -16.45 -0.79 -7.25
C ASP A 298 -16.65 0.05 -5.97
N THR A 299 -16.47 -0.54 -4.80
CA THR A 299 -16.50 0.16 -3.49
C THR A 299 -15.45 1.25 -3.36
N ASP A 300 -14.26 1.02 -3.91
CA ASP A 300 -13.17 2.00 -3.98
C ASP A 300 -13.39 3.00 -5.11
N LYS A 301 -13.67 2.51 -6.33
CA LYS A 301 -13.94 3.36 -7.50
C LYS A 301 -15.03 4.41 -7.25
N LYS A 302 -16.11 4.05 -6.55
CA LYS A 302 -17.17 5.02 -6.18
C LYS A 302 -16.75 5.92 -5.03
N ALA A 303 -15.99 5.43 -4.06
CA ALA A 303 -15.46 6.25 -2.98
C ALA A 303 -14.51 7.33 -3.52
N HIS A 304 -13.60 6.98 -4.43
CA HIS A 304 -12.76 7.96 -5.13
C HIS A 304 -13.58 9.03 -5.86
N ALA A 305 -14.59 8.63 -6.62
CA ALA A 305 -15.35 9.54 -7.48
C ALA A 305 -16.33 10.45 -6.73
N PHE A 306 -16.86 10.02 -5.58
CA PHE A 306 -17.98 10.70 -4.92
C PHE A 306 -17.79 10.92 -3.42
N GLY A 307 -16.72 10.38 -2.83
CA GLY A 307 -16.49 10.35 -1.39
C GLY A 307 -16.94 9.03 -0.75
N PRO A 308 -16.27 8.57 0.32
CA PRO A 308 -16.50 7.29 0.99
C PRO A 308 -17.91 7.09 1.53
N GLU A 309 -18.58 8.16 1.96
CA GLU A 309 -19.92 8.13 2.56
C GLU A 309 -21.04 8.53 1.58
N SER A 310 -20.73 8.72 0.29
CA SER A 310 -21.72 9.07 -0.74
C SER A 310 -22.73 7.93 -0.98
N GLU A 311 -23.93 8.28 -1.46
CA GLU A 311 -24.95 7.29 -1.83
C GLU A 311 -24.41 6.26 -2.84
N GLN A 312 -23.55 6.69 -3.77
CA GLN A 312 -22.92 5.86 -4.79
C GLN A 312 -21.92 4.87 -4.17
N ALA A 313 -21.09 5.33 -3.24
CA ALA A 313 -20.13 4.49 -2.54
C ALA A 313 -20.81 3.50 -1.59
N VAL A 314 -21.89 3.91 -0.93
CA VAL A 314 -22.73 3.03 -0.09
C VAL A 314 -23.47 2.00 -0.94
N ALA A 315 -24.02 2.39 -2.09
CA ALA A 315 -24.69 1.45 -3.00
C ALA A 315 -23.74 0.38 -3.53
N ALA A 316 -22.50 0.75 -3.90
CA ALA A 316 -21.49 -0.23 -4.32
C ALA A 316 -21.13 -1.22 -3.20
N LEU A 317 -21.10 -0.75 -1.94
CA LEU A 317 -20.86 -1.63 -0.79
C LEU A 317 -22.03 -2.59 -0.54
N ILE A 318 -23.27 -2.14 -0.71
CA ILE A 318 -24.48 -2.99 -0.64
C ILE A 318 -24.47 -4.04 -1.75
N ASP A 319 -24.05 -3.66 -2.97
CA ASP A 319 -23.92 -4.60 -4.09
C ASP A 319 -22.87 -5.68 -3.80
N ALA A 320 -21.71 -5.31 -3.25
CA ALA A 320 -20.67 -6.25 -2.82
C ALA A 320 -21.16 -7.18 -1.68
N ASP A 321 -21.85 -6.65 -0.67
CA ASP A 321 -22.44 -7.46 0.42
C ASP A 321 -23.48 -8.45 -0.11
N SER A 322 -24.33 -8.01 -1.05
CA SER A 322 -25.34 -8.87 -1.68
C SER A 322 -24.70 -10.00 -2.48
N ALA A 323 -23.63 -9.69 -3.23
CA ALA A 323 -22.84 -10.69 -3.96
C ALA A 323 -22.22 -11.73 -3.01
N ILE A 324 -21.66 -11.29 -1.89
CA ILE A 324 -21.14 -12.18 -0.84
C ILE A 324 -22.24 -13.11 -0.33
N GLY A 325 -23.44 -12.59 -0.06
CA GLY A 325 -24.61 -13.40 0.32
C GLY A 325 -24.97 -14.47 -0.72
N CYS A 326 -25.00 -14.09 -2.01
CA CYS A 326 -25.25 -15.01 -3.11
C CYS A 326 -24.21 -16.14 -3.20
N ILE A 327 -22.92 -15.81 -3.10
CA ILE A 327 -21.84 -16.82 -3.14
C ILE A 327 -21.89 -17.72 -1.90
N ASN A 328 -22.11 -17.15 -0.71
CA ASN A 328 -22.22 -17.89 0.54
C ASN A 328 -23.36 -18.93 0.51
N SER A 329 -24.44 -18.66 -0.23
CA SER A 329 -25.61 -19.55 -0.31
C SER A 329 -25.32 -20.93 -0.94
N VAL A 330 -24.21 -21.08 -1.65
CA VAL A 330 -23.81 -22.36 -2.29
C VAL A 330 -22.66 -23.06 -1.59
N LEU A 331 -22.10 -22.48 -0.52
CA LEU A 331 -20.93 -23.05 0.15
C LEU A 331 -21.31 -24.26 1.01
N CYS A 332 -20.47 -25.28 0.98
CA CYS A 332 -20.59 -26.52 1.72
C CYS A 332 -19.78 -26.49 3.03
N PRO A 333 -20.17 -27.29 4.05
CA PRO A 333 -19.42 -27.40 5.29
C PRO A 333 -17.94 -27.73 5.09
N GLY A 334 -17.08 -27.10 5.90
CA GLY A 334 -15.62 -27.24 5.79
C GLY A 334 -14.95 -26.22 4.85
N THR A 335 -15.74 -25.37 4.19
CA THR A 335 -15.26 -24.17 3.50
C THR A 335 -14.92 -23.08 4.51
N VAL A 336 -13.81 -22.38 4.31
CA VAL A 336 -13.49 -21.14 5.03
C VAL A 336 -13.79 -19.94 4.14
N VAL A 337 -14.46 -18.95 4.73
CA VAL A 337 -14.71 -17.64 4.15
C VAL A 337 -13.80 -16.63 4.83
N VAL A 338 -13.13 -15.80 4.04
CA VAL A 338 -12.36 -14.64 4.52
C VAL A 338 -12.93 -13.39 3.87
N VAL A 339 -13.28 -12.38 4.64
CA VAL A 339 -13.53 -11.02 4.13
C VAL A 339 -12.32 -10.18 4.50
N TYR A 340 -11.75 -9.51 3.50
CA TYR A 340 -10.54 -8.72 3.61
C TYR A 340 -10.72 -7.38 2.91
N ALA A 341 -10.27 -6.30 3.56
CA ALA A 341 -10.04 -5.03 2.92
C ALA A 341 -8.53 -4.73 2.90
N ASP A 342 -8.06 -4.20 1.79
CA ASP A 342 -6.67 -3.89 1.51
C ASP A 342 -6.24 -2.52 2.02
N HIS A 343 -7.18 -1.59 2.09
CA HIS A 343 -7.05 -0.30 2.73
C HIS A 343 -8.44 0.22 3.13
N GLY A 344 -8.45 1.33 3.85
CA GLY A 344 -9.61 2.20 3.91
C GLY A 344 -9.52 3.39 2.97
N VAL A 345 -10.29 4.42 3.27
CA VAL A 345 -10.45 5.59 2.40
C VAL A 345 -10.91 6.75 3.26
N HIS A 346 -10.43 7.94 2.94
CA HIS A 346 -10.82 9.19 3.58
C HIS A 346 -11.40 10.18 2.57
N ASP A 347 -12.08 11.21 3.09
CA ASP A 347 -12.62 12.30 2.28
C ASP A 347 -11.52 13.24 1.79
N ILE A 348 -11.65 13.70 0.54
CA ILE A 348 -10.89 14.82 -0.02
C ILE A 348 -11.87 15.80 -0.68
N ARG A 349 -11.37 16.93 -1.19
CA ARG A 349 -12.24 17.95 -1.80
C ARG A 349 -13.03 17.44 -3.00
N SER A 350 -12.44 16.59 -3.82
CA SER A 350 -13.02 16.09 -5.07
C SER A 350 -13.67 14.70 -4.98
N GLY A 351 -13.72 14.09 -3.79
CA GLY A 351 -14.26 12.75 -3.59
C GLY A 351 -13.57 12.05 -2.41
N GLY A 352 -12.98 10.90 -2.67
CA GLY A 352 -12.22 10.12 -1.68
C GLY A 352 -10.79 9.84 -2.12
N ASN A 353 -9.90 9.61 -1.17
CA ASN A 353 -8.53 9.18 -1.44
C ASN A 353 -8.02 8.25 -0.32
N HIS A 354 -6.86 7.64 -0.56
CA HIS A 354 -6.20 6.76 0.38
C HIS A 354 -4.69 6.75 0.10
N GLY A 355 -3.92 5.90 0.79
CA GLY A 355 -2.48 5.77 0.60
C GLY A 355 -1.62 6.46 1.66
N THR A 356 -2.25 7.00 2.70
CA THR A 356 -1.57 7.70 3.80
C THR A 356 -1.35 6.80 5.02
N LEU A 357 -0.66 7.31 6.04
CA LEU A 357 -0.54 6.66 7.35
C LEU A 357 -1.74 6.93 8.28
N LEU A 358 -2.83 7.52 7.78
CA LEU A 358 -4.04 7.72 8.56
C LEU A 358 -4.62 6.41 9.09
N PRO A 359 -5.18 6.38 10.32
CA PRO A 359 -5.90 5.23 10.82
C PRO A 359 -7.02 4.77 9.88
N GLU A 360 -7.72 5.72 9.25
CA GLU A 360 -8.82 5.49 8.30
C GLU A 360 -8.37 4.71 7.06
N ASP A 361 -7.12 4.90 6.63
CA ASP A 361 -6.56 4.20 5.47
C ASP A 361 -5.89 2.88 5.88
N MET A 362 -5.24 2.86 7.04
CA MET A 362 -4.36 1.77 7.47
C MET A 362 -5.05 0.65 8.24
N ILE A 363 -6.14 0.95 8.96
CA ILE A 363 -6.83 -0.02 9.80
C ILE A 363 -7.98 -0.65 9.00
N VAL A 364 -7.93 -1.96 8.83
CA VAL A 364 -8.86 -2.74 7.99
C VAL A 364 -9.51 -3.88 8.79
N PRO A 365 -10.75 -4.27 8.45
CA PRO A 365 -11.39 -5.46 9.00
C PRO A 365 -10.89 -6.72 8.27
N ILE A 366 -10.69 -7.78 9.05
CA ILE A 366 -10.58 -9.15 8.53
C ILE A 366 -11.64 -10.00 9.22
N VAL A 367 -12.56 -10.60 8.46
CA VAL A 367 -13.55 -11.55 9.01
C VAL A 367 -13.18 -12.95 8.55
N VAL A 368 -13.13 -13.91 9.47
CA VAL A 368 -12.89 -15.32 9.16
C VAL A 368 -14.06 -16.14 9.66
N TYR A 369 -14.68 -16.89 8.76
CA TYR A 369 -15.86 -17.72 9.04
C TYR A 369 -15.69 -19.12 8.46
N ARG A 370 -16.28 -20.12 9.12
CA ARG A 370 -16.28 -21.50 8.66
C ARG A 370 -17.72 -21.96 8.48
N VAL A 371 -18.03 -22.39 7.27
CA VAL A 371 -19.35 -22.91 6.87
C VAL A 371 -19.66 -24.24 7.54
#